data_AF-A0A511Z0L4-F1
#
_entry.id   AF-A0A511Z0L4-F1
#
_cell.length_a   1.000
_cell.length_b   1.000
_cell.length_c   1.000
_cell.angle_alpha   90.00
_cell.angle_beta   90.00
_cell.angle_gamma   90.00
#
_symmetry.space_group_name_H-M   'P 1'
#
loop_
_entity.id
_entity.type
_entity.pdbx_description
1 polymer ?
#
loop_
_entity_poly.entity_id
_entity_poly.type
_entity_poly.pdbx_seq_one_letter_code
_entity_poly.pdbx_strand_id
1 'polypeptide(L)' 'MSTQIAVRLPDEMVAFLDEAVASGKAPSRAALVASAVEREMRRLLAEHDAEILSRRGAADDLDDLVRWTAANFDVEP' A
#
# COMPACT_ATOMS: atom_id res chain seq x y z
N MET A 1 -7.10 -12.78 14.89
CA MET A 1 -6.16 -12.85 16.03
C MET A 1 -5.36 -11.56 16.03
N SER A 2 -5.21 -10.88 17.18
CA SER A 2 -4.33 -9.72 17.34
C SER A 2 -3.32 -9.99 18.45
N THR A 3 -2.14 -9.40 18.34
CA THR A 3 -1.08 -9.46 19.36
C THR A 3 -0.90 -8.08 19.95
N GLN A 4 -0.83 -7.98 21.28
CA GLN A 4 -0.60 -6.72 21.97
C GLN A 4 0.89 -6.51 22.19
N ILE A 5 1.35 -5.28 21.92
CA ILE A 5 2.74 -4.85 22.13
C ILE A 5 2.76 -3.52 22.90
N ALA A 6 3.87 -3.24 23.57
CA ALA A 6 4.15 -1.92 24.17
C ALA A 6 5.08 -1.13 23.25
N VAL A 7 4.70 0.09 22.89
CA VAL A 7 5.47 0.99 22.01
C VAL A 7 5.67 2.32 22.71
N ARG A 8 6.87 2.88 22.63
CA ARG A 8 7.14 4.26 23.08
C ARG A 8 6.82 5.22 21.94
N LEU A 9 5.98 6.21 22.24
CA LEU A 9 5.62 7.28 21.32
C LEU A 9 5.88 8.62 21.99
N PRO A 10 6.17 9.69 21.22
CA PRO A 10 6.21 11.05 21.75
C PRO A 10 4.89 11.43 22.43
N ASP A 11 4.98 12.19 23.53
CA ASP A 11 3.80 12.58 24.32
C ASP A 11 2.75 13.32 23.48
N GLU A 12 3.20 14.18 22.54
CA GLU A 12 2.32 14.88 21.60
C GLU A 12 1.50 13.93 20.72
N MET A 13 2.08 12.82 20.28
CA MET A 13 1.37 11.83 19.48
C MET A 13 0.35 11.09 20.33
N VAL A 14 0.69 10.77 21.58
CA VAL A 14 -0.25 10.15 22.51
C VAL A 14 -1.43 11.08 22.78
N ALA A 15 -1.17 12.37 23.05
CA ALA A 15 -2.21 13.38 23.24
C ALA A 15 -3.15 13.48 22.02
N PHE A 16 -2.60 13.45 20.81
CA PHE A 16 -3.41 13.43 19.58
C PHE A 16 -4.29 12.18 19.46
N LEU A 17 -3.74 10.99 19.76
CA LEU A 17 -4.52 9.74 19.75
C LEU A 17 -5.68 9.80 20.76
N ASP A 18 -5.42 10.39 21.93
CA ASP A 18 -6.38 10.52 23.02
C ASP A 18 -7.52 11.45 22.65
N GLU A 19 -7.19 12.61 22.09
CA GLU A 19 -8.18 13.57 21.60
C GLU A 19 -9.06 12.96 20.50
N ALA A 20 -8.46 12.24 19.55
CA ALA A 20 -9.21 11.62 18.45
C ALA A 20 -10.22 10.57 18.94
N VAL A 21 -9.88 9.82 19.98
CA VAL A 21 -10.81 8.86 20.61
C VAL A 21 -11.86 9.61 21.43
N ALA A 22 -11.46 10.60 22.22
CA ALA A 22 -12.38 11.39 23.05
C ALA A 22 -13.41 12.16 22.21
N SER A 23 -13.01 12.66 21.04
CA SER A 23 -13.90 13.34 20.10
C SER A 23 -14.73 12.37 19.23
N GLY A 24 -14.61 11.06 19.43
CA GLY A 24 -15.33 10.03 18.66
C GLY A 24 -14.88 9.88 17.20
N LYS A 25 -13.74 10.47 16.80
CA LYS A 25 -13.20 10.34 15.43
C LYS A 25 -12.64 8.94 15.16
N ALA A 26 -12.25 8.23 16.23
CA ALA A 26 -11.78 6.86 16.16
C ALA A 26 -12.37 6.02 17.31
N PRO A 27 -12.67 4.73 17.09
CA PRO A 27 -13.26 3.87 18.11
C PRO A 27 -12.26 3.45 19.21
N SER A 28 -10.95 3.52 18.95
CA SER A 28 -9.89 3.30 19.94
C SER A 28 -8.54 3.81 19.43
N ARG A 29 -7.58 3.99 20.35
CA ARG A 29 -6.18 4.33 20.00
C ARG A 29 -5.57 3.28 19.08
N ALA A 30 -5.81 2.00 19.39
CA ALA A 30 -5.30 0.87 18.60
C ALA A 30 -5.85 0.87 17.17
N ALA A 31 -7.14 1.18 16.98
CA ALA A 31 -7.73 1.27 15.65
C ALA A 31 -7.09 2.39 14.81
N LEU A 32 -6.82 3.54 15.43
CA LEU A 32 -6.17 4.67 14.77
C LEU A 32 -4.72 4.35 14.40
N VAL A 33 -3.97 3.73 15.31
CA VAL A 33 -2.59 3.26 15.07
C VAL A 33 -2.57 2.19 13.98
N ALA A 34 -3.46 1.20 14.03
CA ALA A 34 -3.56 0.15 13.01
C ALA A 34 -3.82 0.74 11.62
N SER A 35 -4.78 1.65 11.49
CA SER A 35 -5.07 2.32 10.21
C SER A 35 -3.86 3.10 9.67
N ALA A 36 -3.11 3.78 10.54
CA ALA A 36 -1.90 4.49 10.16
C ALA A 36 -0.80 3.52 9.67
N VAL A 37 -0.59 2.41 10.39
CA VAL A 37 0.40 1.38 10.02
C VAL A 37 0.00 0.67 8.73
N GLU A 38 -1.27 0.34 8.53
CA GLU A 38 -1.76 -0.29 7.29
C GLU A 38 -1.55 0.60 6.06
N ARG A 39 -1.70 1.92 6.22
CA ARG A 39 -1.40 2.88 5.15
C ARG A 39 0.09 2.86 4.80
N GLU A 40 0.96 2.80 5.81
CA GLU A 40 2.40 2.72 5.63
C GLU A 40 2.82 1.41 4.95
N MET A 41 2.27 0.28 5.42
CA MET A 41 2.52 -1.04 4.83
C MET A 41 2.16 -1.05 3.34
N ARG A 42 0.99 -0.52 2.97
CA ARG A 42 0.57 -0.42 1.57
C ARG A 42 1.53 0.42 0.73
N ARG A 43 2.04 1.52 1.28
CA ARG A 43 3.04 2.35 0.59
C ARG A 43 4.32 1.57 0.32
N LEU A 44 4.89 0.94 1.35
CA LEU A 44 6.15 0.20 1.23
C LEU A 44 6.04 -1.00 0.27
N LEU A 45 4.90 -1.70 0.28
CA LEU A 45 4.65 -2.80 -0.66
C LEU A 45 4.57 -2.30 -2.10
N ALA A 46 3.86 -1.22 -2.35
CA ALA A 46 3.78 -0.64 -3.69
C ALA A 46 5.14 -0.14 -4.21
N GLU A 47 5.96 0.45 -3.33
CA GLU A 47 7.34 0.85 -3.66
C GLU A 47 8.20 -0.36 -4.00
N HIS A 48 8.10 -1.43 -3.23
CA HIS A 48 8.82 -2.67 -3.49
C HIS A 48 8.42 -3.32 -4.81
N ASP A 49 7.11 -3.38 -5.09
CA ASP A 49 6.59 -3.93 -6.35
C ASP A 49 7.06 -3.10 -7.55
N ALA A 50 7.03 -1.77 -7.45
CA ALA A 50 7.55 -0.87 -8.47
C ALA A 50 9.06 -1.09 -8.70
N GLU A 51 9.84 -1.34 -7.65
CA GLU A 51 11.26 -1.67 -7.76
C GLU A 51 11.48 -3.01 -8.47
N ILE A 52 10.68 -4.04 -8.17
CA ILE A 52 10.73 -5.33 -8.87
C ILE A 52 10.42 -5.14 -10.36
N LEU A 53 9.35 -4.41 -10.69
CA LEU A 53 8.96 -4.12 -12.07
C LEU A 53 10.05 -3.32 -12.80
N SER A 54 10.64 -2.32 -12.14
CA SER A 54 11.74 -1.53 -12.70
C SER A 54 12.98 -2.38 -13.01
N ARG A 55 13.31 -3.35 -12.15
CA ARG A 55 14.47 -4.23 -12.35
C ARG A 55 14.24 -5.32 -13.38
N ARG A 56 13.02 -5.86 -13.48
CA ARG A 56 12.68 -6.91 -14.46
C ARG A 56 12.37 -6.34 -15.84
N GLY A 57 12.01 -5.05 -15.92
CA GLY A 57 11.46 -4.44 -17.13
C GLY A 57 10.11 -5.05 -17.50
N ALA A 58 9.44 -4.48 -18.51
CA ALA A 58 8.42 -5.22 -19.24
C ALA A 58 9.19 -6.26 -20.07
N ALA A 59 9.43 -7.43 -19.49
CA ALA A 59 10.09 -8.52 -20.20
C ALA A 59 9.40 -8.76 -21.56
N ASP A 60 10.14 -9.30 -22.53
CA ASP A 60 9.71 -9.76 -23.88
C ASP A 60 8.42 -10.60 -23.93
N ASP A 61 7.78 -10.88 -22.79
CA ASP A 61 6.53 -11.62 -22.61
C ASP A 61 5.32 -10.96 -23.32
N LEU A 62 5.44 -9.71 -23.74
CA LEU A 62 4.43 -9.01 -24.52
C LEU A 62 4.62 -9.17 -26.03
N ASP A 63 5.76 -9.65 -26.51
CA ASP A 63 6.04 -9.76 -27.96
C ASP A 63 5.13 -10.77 -28.65
N ASP A 64 4.85 -11.89 -27.98
CA ASP A 64 3.94 -12.90 -28.53
C ASP A 64 2.48 -12.43 -28.49
N LEU A 65 2.11 -11.61 -27.50
CA LEU A 65 0.81 -10.96 -27.47
C LEU A 65 0.67 -9.91 -28.58
N VAL A 66 1.69 -9.08 -28.79
CA VAL A 66 1.77 -8.09 -29.89
C VAL A 66 1.72 -8.78 -31.24
N ARG A 67 2.44 -9.89 -31.40
CA ARG A 67 2.44 -10.70 -32.62
C ARG A 67 1.06 -11.30 -32.89
N TRP A 68 0.40 -11.81 -31.85
CA TRP A 68 -0.95 -12.34 -31.98
C TRP A 68 -1.97 -11.23 -32.30
N THR A 69 -1.93 -10.07 -31.66
CA THR A 69 -2.86 -8.97 -31.98
C THR A 69 -2.65 -8.43 -33.38
N ALA A 70 -1.40 -8.20 -33.81
CA ALA A 70 -1.10 -7.76 -35.18
C ALA A 70 -1.56 -8.77 -36.25
N ALA A 71 -1.59 -10.08 -35.92
CA ALA A 71 -2.04 -11.12 -36.83
C ALA A 71 -3.57 -11.33 -36.85
N ASN A 72 -4.29 -10.87 -35.82
CA ASN A 72 -5.72 -11.19 -35.63
C ASN A 72 -6.64 -9.96 -35.62
N PHE A 73 -6.07 -8.75 -35.53
CA PHE A 73 -6.81 -7.50 -35.62
C PHE A 73 -6.14 -6.58 -36.64
N ASP A 74 -6.91 -6.09 -37.60
CA ASP A 74 -6.46 -5.04 -38.50
C ASP A 74 -6.47 -3.73 -37.70
N VAL A 75 -5.30 -3.34 -37.20
CA VAL A 75 -5.13 -2.05 -36.52
C VAL A 75 -4.87 -1.04 -37.63
N GLU A 76 -5.91 -0.34 -38.08
CA GLU A 76 -5.74 0.76 -39.03
C GLU A 76 -4.79 1.82 -38.41
N PRO A 77 -3.82 2.33 -39.18
CA PRO A 77 -2.74 3.20 -38.69
C PRO A 77 -3.20 4.60 -38.29
#